data_AF-A0A525HL10-F1
#
_entry.id   AF-A0A525HL10-F1
#
_cell.length_a   1.000
_cell.length_b   1.000
_cell.length_c   1.000
_cell.angle_alpha   90.00
_cell.angle_beta   90.00
_cell.angle_gamma   90.00
#
_symmetry.space_group_name_H-M   'P 1'
#
loop_
_entity.id
_entity.type
_entity.pdbx_description
1 polymer ?
#
loop_
_entity_poly.entity_id
_entity_poly.type
_entity_poly.pdbx_seq_one_letter_code
_entity_poly.pdbx_strand_id
1 'polypeptide(L)'
;MIGLLAMAAASGPSFDCARARTKIERAICADAELALLDREEARLYRLALAGPAQDRNGLIARQRQFLRDRDQCVEEETTDTVPQCVRDAYLGDIADLRRLAGFGGDAGGISSGPIQFTCDGGFPDAFVTTFKLTPAQAYISMPSTHEGQPLVATPGSARLTGRYDTGMTYDGGDRLQIDARICVAKR
;
A
#
# COMPACT_ATOMS: atom_id res chain seq x y z
N MET A 1 31.49 17.43 -23.98
CA MET A 1 30.52 16.38 -23.59
C MET A 1 30.30 16.48 -22.10
N ILE A 2 29.20 17.10 -21.67
CA ILE A 2 28.82 17.15 -20.26
C ILE A 2 28.11 15.82 -19.98
N GLY A 3 28.76 14.93 -19.23
CA GLY A 3 28.19 13.66 -18.82
C GLY A 3 27.11 13.89 -17.77
N LEU A 4 25.86 13.55 -18.09
CA LEU A 4 24.81 13.40 -17.10
C LEU A 4 25.23 12.31 -16.11
N LEU A 5 25.50 12.68 -14.87
CA LEU A 5 25.46 11.75 -13.74
C LEU A 5 24.02 11.27 -13.58
N ALA A 6 23.71 10.09 -14.11
CA ALA A 6 22.50 9.38 -13.76
C ALA A 6 22.59 9.05 -12.26
N MET A 7 21.78 9.72 -11.44
CA MET A 7 21.44 9.22 -10.11
C MET A 7 20.77 7.86 -10.32
N ALA A 8 21.53 6.78 -10.15
CA ALA A 8 20.96 5.45 -10.09
C ALA A 8 19.99 5.44 -8.91
N ALA A 9 18.68 5.43 -9.20
CA ALA A 9 17.68 5.12 -8.20
C ALA A 9 18.09 3.80 -7.56
N ALA A 10 18.16 3.76 -6.22
CA ALA A 10 18.55 2.56 -5.49
C ALA A 10 17.71 1.37 -6.00
N SER A 11 18.36 0.42 -6.68
CA SER A 11 17.71 -0.64 -7.45
C SER A 11 17.26 -1.83 -6.58
N GLY A 12 17.00 -1.59 -5.29
CA GLY A 12 16.73 -2.62 -4.30
C GLY A 12 15.92 -2.08 -3.11
N PRO A 13 15.48 -2.94 -2.18
CA PRO A 13 14.64 -2.56 -1.05
C PRO A 13 15.33 -1.58 -0.09
N SER A 14 14.66 -1.23 1.00
CA SER A 14 15.18 -0.37 2.06
C SER A 14 16.35 -0.98 2.85
N PHE A 15 16.72 -2.23 2.54
CA PHE A 15 17.83 -2.98 3.13
C PHE A 15 18.78 -3.56 2.07
N ASP A 16 19.96 -4.01 2.51
CA ASP A 16 20.98 -4.62 1.65
C ASP A 16 20.63 -6.10 1.35
N CYS A 17 20.32 -6.41 0.09
CA CYS A 17 20.00 -7.75 -0.35
C CYS A 17 21.12 -8.78 -0.14
N ALA A 18 22.39 -8.35 -0.06
CA ALA A 18 23.48 -9.25 0.29
C ALA A 18 23.39 -9.76 1.74
N ARG A 19 22.57 -9.11 2.57
CA ARG A 19 22.33 -9.47 3.97
C ARG A 19 20.99 -10.15 4.20
N ALA A 20 20.22 -10.46 3.14
CA ALA A 20 18.93 -11.15 3.25
C ALA A 20 19.10 -12.56 3.84
N ARG A 21 18.40 -12.82 4.95
CA ARG A 21 18.41 -14.09 5.71
C ARG A 21 17.06 -14.78 5.69
N THR A 22 15.96 -14.03 5.68
CA THR A 22 14.61 -14.61 5.72
C THR A 22 14.08 -14.93 4.32
N LYS A 23 13.06 -15.80 4.24
CA LYS A 23 12.35 -16.08 2.98
C LYS A 23 11.69 -14.80 2.44
N ILE A 24 11.12 -13.99 3.32
CA ILE A 24 10.50 -12.71 3.01
C ILE A 24 11.52 -11.72 2.43
N GLU A 25 12.67 -11.55 3.09
CA GLU A 25 13.74 -10.66 2.59
C GLU A 25 14.23 -11.10 1.21
N ARG A 26 14.38 -12.41 0.98
CA ARG A 26 14.73 -12.94 -0.35
C ARG A 26 13.64 -12.68 -1.39
N ALA A 27 12.37 -12.84 -1.03
CA ALA A 27 11.24 -12.54 -1.91
C ALA A 27 11.22 -11.06 -2.30
N ILE A 28 11.40 -10.17 -1.32
CA ILE A 28 11.48 -8.72 -1.55
C ILE A 28 12.68 -8.37 -2.45
N CYS A 29 13.82 -9.01 -2.27
CA CYS A 29 15.00 -8.78 -3.10
C CYS A 29 14.87 -9.30 -4.53
N ALA A 30 14.07 -10.35 -4.75
CA ALA A 30 13.87 -10.96 -6.05
C ALA A 30 12.77 -10.29 -6.89
N ASP A 31 11.91 -9.49 -6.26
CA ASP A 31 10.75 -8.85 -6.89
C ASP A 31 10.87 -7.31 -6.83
N ALA A 32 10.95 -6.69 -8.01
CA ALA A 32 11.14 -5.24 -8.13
C ALA A 32 9.94 -4.43 -7.58
N GLU A 33 8.72 -4.98 -7.67
CA GLU A 33 7.51 -4.36 -7.12
C GLU A 33 7.53 -4.40 -5.59
N LEU A 34 7.91 -5.55 -5.00
CA LEU A 34 8.07 -5.67 -3.55
C LEU A 34 9.17 -4.74 -3.02
N ALA A 35 10.29 -4.63 -3.74
CA ALA A 35 11.35 -3.70 -3.37
C ALA A 35 10.88 -2.22 -3.42
N LEU A 36 10.02 -1.86 -4.38
CA LEU A 36 9.42 -0.52 -4.46
C LEU A 36 8.48 -0.25 -3.27
N LEU A 37 7.63 -1.22 -2.94
CA LEU A 37 6.70 -1.15 -1.80
C LEU A 37 7.44 -1.05 -0.47
N ASP A 38 8.47 -1.88 -0.27
CA ASP A 38 9.31 -1.86 0.93
C ASP A 38 9.98 -0.49 1.15
N ARG A 39 10.51 0.13 0.09
CA ARG A 39 11.09 1.47 0.18
C ARG A 39 10.05 2.53 0.53
N GLU A 40 8.83 2.39 0.01
CA GLU A 40 7.75 3.35 0.26
C GLU A 40 7.23 3.26 1.69
N GLU A 41 7.01 2.05 2.20
CA GLU A 41 6.64 1.80 3.59
C GLU A 41 7.69 2.40 4.53
N ALA A 42 8.97 2.06 4.34
CA ALA A 42 10.06 2.59 5.16
C ALA A 42 10.20 4.11 5.06
N ARG A 43 9.84 4.72 3.93
CA ARG A 43 9.82 6.19 3.77
C ARG A 43 8.69 6.80 4.61
N LEU A 44 7.47 6.30 4.46
CA LEU A 44 6.29 6.81 5.19
C LEU A 44 6.40 6.58 6.70
N TYR A 45 6.92 5.44 7.13
CA TYR A 45 7.17 5.17 8.54
C TYR A 45 8.15 6.18 9.15
N ARG A 46 9.25 6.48 8.46
CA ARG A 46 10.22 7.50 8.92
C ARG A 46 9.62 8.90 8.95
N LEU A 47 8.81 9.26 7.96
CA LEU A 47 8.05 10.51 7.96
C LEU A 47 7.11 10.58 9.16
N ALA A 48 6.39 9.49 9.46
CA ALA A 48 5.46 9.42 10.59
C ALA A 48 6.20 9.61 11.92
N LEU A 49 7.35 8.98 12.09
CA LEU A 49 8.17 9.14 13.30
C LEU A 49 8.74 10.56 13.48
N ALA A 50 8.93 11.31 12.39
CA ALA A 50 9.46 12.67 12.44
C ALA A 50 8.36 13.75 12.66
N GLY A 51 7.08 13.37 12.59
CA GLY A 51 5.95 14.28 12.70
C GLY A 51 5.74 14.84 14.14
N PRO A 52 5.25 16.08 14.28
CA PRO A 52 5.28 16.84 15.55
C PRO A 52 4.23 16.45 16.61
N ALA A 53 3.34 15.49 16.37
CA ALA A 53 2.22 15.18 17.27
C ALA A 53 1.83 13.68 17.30
N GLN A 54 2.76 12.79 16.99
CA GLN A 54 2.47 11.37 16.85
C GLN A 54 2.72 10.61 18.17
N ASP A 55 1.83 9.69 18.53
CA ASP A 55 2.12 8.65 19.52
C ASP A 55 3.22 7.74 18.97
N ARG A 56 4.47 8.11 19.24
CA ARG A 56 5.66 7.41 18.75
C ARG A 56 5.69 5.95 19.21
N ASN A 57 5.22 5.68 20.43
CA ASN A 57 5.18 4.31 20.94
C ASN A 57 4.11 3.49 20.21
N GLY A 58 2.94 4.09 19.96
CA GLY A 58 1.90 3.52 19.10
C GLY A 58 2.39 3.23 17.68
N LEU A 59 3.15 4.15 17.06
CA LEU A 59 3.76 3.93 15.74
C LEU A 59 4.78 2.79 15.75
N ILE A 60 5.63 2.70 16.76
CA ILE A 60 6.59 1.58 16.89
C ILE A 60 5.86 0.25 17.11
N ALA A 61 4.80 0.24 17.92
CA ALA A 61 4.01 -0.95 18.17
C ALA A 61 3.30 -1.44 16.89
N ARG A 62 2.69 -0.52 16.12
CA ARG A 62 2.14 -0.79 14.78
C ARG A 62 3.20 -1.38 13.87
N GLN A 63 4.35 -0.73 13.73
CA GLN A 63 5.40 -1.20 12.81
C GLN A 63 5.80 -2.64 13.12
N ARG A 64 5.95 -2.96 14.41
CA ARG A 64 6.27 -4.33 14.84
C ARG A 64 5.14 -5.31 14.53
N GLN A 65 3.88 -4.88 14.61
CA GLN A 65 2.74 -5.70 14.24
C GLN A 65 2.73 -5.96 12.73
N PHE A 66 2.87 -4.91 11.91
CA PHE A 66 2.99 -5.04 10.46
C PHE A 66 4.10 -6.02 10.06
N LEU A 67 5.30 -5.89 10.64
CA LEU A 67 6.41 -6.80 10.33
C LEU A 67 6.09 -8.25 10.70
N ARG A 68 5.36 -8.49 11.81
CA ARG A 68 4.91 -9.85 12.17
C ARG A 68 3.90 -10.39 11.15
N ASP A 69 2.90 -9.58 10.78
CA ASP A 69 1.84 -10.01 9.87
C ASP A 69 2.39 -10.27 8.46
N ARG A 70 3.31 -9.42 7.98
CA ARG A 70 4.05 -9.65 6.73
C ARG A 70 4.86 -10.93 6.79
N ASP A 71 5.51 -11.21 7.93
CA ASP A 71 6.35 -12.38 8.08
C ASP A 71 5.54 -13.69 8.20
N GLN A 72 4.24 -13.64 8.51
CA GLN A 72 3.34 -14.80 8.46
C GLN A 72 3.05 -15.30 7.04
N CYS A 73 3.33 -14.50 6.01
CA CYS A 73 3.17 -14.90 4.61
C CYS A 73 3.99 -16.13 4.18
N VAL A 74 4.83 -16.71 5.05
CA VAL A 74 5.57 -17.95 4.77
C VAL A 74 5.09 -19.16 5.57
N GLU A 75 4.17 -18.97 6.53
CA GLU A 75 3.68 -20.01 7.43
C GLU A 75 2.48 -20.77 6.83
N GLU A 76 1.69 -20.12 5.98
CA GLU A 76 0.43 -20.67 5.44
C GLU A 76 0.38 -20.70 3.90
N GLU A 77 1.41 -20.18 3.23
CA GLU A 77 1.42 -19.96 1.78
C GLU A 77 2.44 -20.84 1.05
N THR A 78 2.12 -21.21 -0.19
CA THR A 78 3.08 -21.84 -1.10
C THR A 78 4.13 -20.83 -1.56
N THR A 79 5.31 -21.29 -2.02
CA THR A 79 6.37 -20.39 -2.51
C THR A 79 5.87 -19.39 -3.57
N ASP A 80 4.90 -19.79 -4.40
CA ASP A 80 4.36 -18.98 -5.49
C ASP A 80 3.38 -17.89 -5.01
N THR A 81 2.80 -18.06 -3.83
CA THR A 81 1.82 -17.11 -3.25
C THR A 81 2.46 -16.13 -2.26
N VAL A 82 3.67 -16.42 -1.75
CA VAL A 82 4.44 -15.51 -0.87
C VAL A 82 4.52 -14.08 -1.44
N PRO A 83 4.89 -13.84 -2.73
CA PRO A 83 5.00 -12.48 -3.24
C PRO A 83 3.68 -11.71 -3.24
N GLN A 84 2.55 -12.40 -3.47
CA GLN A 84 1.24 -11.77 -3.42
C GLN A 84 0.84 -11.40 -1.99
N CYS A 85 1.02 -12.32 -1.03
CA CYS A 85 0.73 -12.05 0.37
C CYS A 85 1.56 -10.86 0.89
N VAL A 86 2.86 -10.84 0.60
CA VAL A 86 3.76 -9.75 1.02
C VAL A 86 3.37 -8.43 0.37
N ARG A 87 3.00 -8.44 -0.92
CA ARG A 87 2.49 -7.26 -1.63
C ARG A 87 1.27 -6.68 -0.95
N ASP A 88 0.30 -7.53 -0.64
CA ASP A 88 -0.97 -7.09 -0.04
C ASP A 88 -0.77 -6.55 1.39
N ALA A 89 0.13 -7.18 2.17
CA ALA A 89 0.55 -6.66 3.46
C ALA A 89 1.17 -5.25 3.36
N TYR A 90 2.06 -5.02 2.39
CA TYR A 90 2.63 -3.69 2.15
C TYR A 90 1.58 -2.67 1.69
N LEU A 91 0.70 -3.03 0.75
CA LEU A 91 -0.35 -2.13 0.27
C LEU A 91 -1.27 -1.68 1.41
N GLY A 92 -1.64 -2.59 2.30
CA GLY A 92 -2.45 -2.30 3.48
C GLY A 92 -1.74 -1.39 4.48
N ASP A 93 -0.51 -1.73 4.88
CA ASP A 93 0.22 -0.93 5.87
C ASP A 93 0.56 0.47 5.35
N ILE A 94 0.94 0.61 4.07
CA ILE A 94 1.14 1.92 3.44
C ILE A 94 -0.15 2.75 3.48
N ALA A 95 -1.31 2.15 3.17
CA ALA A 95 -2.59 2.87 3.24
C ALA A 95 -2.89 3.34 4.67
N ASP A 96 -2.60 2.50 5.67
CA ASP A 96 -2.79 2.85 7.08
C ASP A 96 -1.83 3.94 7.56
N LEU A 97 -0.55 3.88 7.20
CA LEU A 97 0.42 4.92 7.51
C LEU A 97 -0.02 6.26 6.92
N ARG A 98 -0.47 6.30 5.66
CA ARG A 98 -0.93 7.55 5.04
C ARG A 98 -2.17 8.11 5.73
N ARG A 99 -3.11 7.26 6.12
CA ARG A 99 -4.34 7.66 6.83
C ARG A 99 -4.03 8.19 8.23
N LEU A 100 -3.25 7.46 9.01
CA LEU A 100 -3.03 7.74 10.44
C LEU A 100 -2.02 8.85 10.66
N ALA A 101 -1.05 8.99 9.76
CA ALA A 101 -0.09 10.08 9.83
C ALA A 101 -0.55 11.37 9.13
N GLY A 102 -1.74 11.36 8.53
CA GLY A 102 -2.30 12.53 7.85
C GLY A 102 -1.55 12.92 6.57
N PHE A 103 -0.92 11.95 5.90
CA PHE A 103 -0.13 12.18 4.69
C PHE A 103 -0.95 12.27 3.40
N GLY A 104 -2.18 12.80 3.50
CA GLY A 104 -3.06 13.01 2.36
C GLY A 104 -2.43 13.87 1.25
N GLY A 105 -1.61 14.85 1.63
CA GLY A 105 -0.92 15.77 0.72
C GLY A 105 0.52 15.37 0.35
N ASP A 106 1.06 14.27 0.86
CA ASP A 106 2.42 13.83 0.51
C ASP A 106 2.46 13.32 -0.94
N ALA A 107 3.07 14.11 -1.83
CA ALA A 107 3.22 13.73 -3.24
C ALA A 107 4.50 12.91 -3.52
N GLY A 108 5.30 12.63 -2.49
CA GLY A 108 6.51 11.82 -2.59
C GLY A 108 6.22 10.34 -2.81
N GLY A 109 7.22 9.62 -3.30
CA GLY A 109 7.17 8.16 -3.40
C GLY A 109 6.23 7.62 -4.48
N ILE A 110 5.81 6.36 -4.29
CA ILE A 110 4.95 5.64 -5.23
C ILE A 110 3.47 5.65 -4.82
N SER A 111 3.15 6.00 -3.58
CA SER A 111 1.77 5.99 -3.08
C SER A 111 1.15 7.40 -3.06
N SER A 112 -0.18 7.50 -3.11
CA SER A 112 -0.92 8.78 -3.09
C SER A 112 -2.28 8.62 -2.43
N GLY A 113 -2.74 9.67 -1.74
CA GLY A 113 -3.98 9.67 -0.94
C GLY A 113 -3.73 9.56 0.57
N PRO A 114 -4.69 9.07 1.38
CA PRO A 114 -5.93 8.46 0.92
C PRO A 114 -6.96 9.50 0.46
N ILE A 115 -7.75 9.14 -0.55
CA ILE A 115 -8.98 9.85 -0.92
C ILE A 115 -10.09 9.29 -0.03
N GLN A 116 -10.81 10.14 0.69
CA GLN A 116 -11.97 9.74 1.50
C GLN A 116 -13.22 9.67 0.62
N PHE A 117 -14.04 8.63 0.83
CA PHE A 117 -15.31 8.43 0.16
C PHE A 117 -16.43 8.29 1.18
N THR A 118 -17.58 8.89 0.86
CA THR A 118 -18.83 8.65 1.59
C THR A 118 -19.72 7.76 0.75
N CYS A 119 -20.19 6.67 1.35
CA CYS A 119 -20.98 5.63 0.70
C CYS A 119 -22.48 5.80 1.00
N ASP A 120 -23.34 5.35 0.08
CA ASP A 120 -24.78 5.40 0.23
C ASP A 120 -25.33 4.37 1.24
N GLY A 121 -26.58 4.56 1.66
CA GLY A 121 -27.29 3.60 2.52
C GLY A 121 -26.73 3.48 3.95
N GLY A 122 -25.99 4.47 4.43
CA GLY A 122 -25.36 4.43 5.76
C GLY A 122 -24.16 3.48 5.83
N PHE A 123 -23.62 3.08 4.68
CA PHE A 123 -22.44 2.25 4.60
C PHE A 123 -21.20 3.03 5.11
N PRO A 124 -20.24 2.36 5.78
CA PRO A 124 -19.03 3.01 6.27
C PRO A 124 -18.27 3.84 5.23
N ASP A 125 -17.63 4.91 5.70
CA ASP A 125 -16.70 5.69 4.88
C ASP A 125 -15.52 4.80 4.45
N ALA A 126 -15.14 4.91 3.18
CA ALA A 126 -14.02 4.19 2.59
C ALA A 126 -12.87 5.14 2.26
N PHE A 127 -11.65 4.61 2.26
CA PHE A 127 -10.44 5.37 1.94
C PHE A 127 -9.68 4.64 0.84
N VAL A 128 -9.27 5.36 -0.20
CA VAL A 128 -8.51 4.79 -1.31
C VAL A 128 -7.10 5.37 -1.34
N THR A 129 -6.10 4.51 -1.17
CA THR A 129 -4.70 4.83 -1.47
C THR A 129 -4.34 4.25 -2.83
N THR A 130 -3.71 5.04 -3.69
CA THR A 130 -3.29 4.60 -5.04
C THR A 130 -1.79 4.43 -5.10
N PHE A 131 -1.32 3.52 -5.97
CA PHE A 131 0.07 3.15 -6.12
C PHE A 131 0.49 3.23 -7.59
N LYS A 132 1.58 3.95 -7.85
CA LYS A 132 2.23 4.10 -9.16
C LYS A 132 3.04 2.84 -9.51
N LEU A 133 2.33 1.72 -9.65
CA LEU A 133 2.87 0.41 -10.04
C LEU A 133 2.45 0.08 -11.48
N THR A 134 2.99 -1.00 -12.04
CA THR A 134 2.60 -1.50 -13.37
C THR A 134 2.26 -3.00 -13.28
N PRO A 135 0.97 -3.39 -13.38
CA PRO A 135 -0.20 -2.52 -13.54
C PRO A 135 -0.43 -1.61 -12.32
N ALA A 136 -1.18 -0.52 -12.50
CA ALA A 136 -1.54 0.38 -11.41
C ALA A 136 -2.35 -0.38 -10.35
N GLN A 137 -2.15 -0.03 -9.08
CA GLN A 137 -2.82 -0.69 -7.96
C GLN A 137 -3.40 0.36 -7.02
N ALA A 138 -4.38 -0.05 -6.23
CA ALA A 138 -4.94 0.72 -5.13
C ALA A 138 -5.18 -0.19 -3.92
N TYR A 139 -5.43 0.42 -2.77
CA TYR A 139 -5.91 -0.28 -1.59
C TYR A 139 -7.10 0.48 -1.04
N ILE A 140 -8.22 -0.22 -0.82
CA ILE A 140 -9.39 0.30 -0.10
C ILE A 140 -9.22 -0.06 1.37
N SER A 141 -9.41 0.92 2.25
CA SER A 141 -9.51 0.71 3.69
C SER A 141 -10.88 1.16 4.19
N MET A 142 -11.53 0.35 5.03
CA MET A 142 -12.74 0.67 5.78
C MET A 142 -12.44 0.53 7.29
N PRO A 143 -11.87 1.57 7.92
CA PRO A 143 -11.31 1.46 9.26
C PRO A 143 -12.32 1.06 10.34
N SER A 144 -13.60 1.44 10.18
CA SER A 144 -14.64 1.13 11.17
C SER A 144 -15.06 -0.34 11.18
N THR A 145 -14.82 -1.08 10.08
CA THR A 145 -15.10 -2.52 9.99
C THR A 145 -13.83 -3.36 10.05
N HIS A 146 -12.65 -2.73 10.14
CA HIS A 146 -11.34 -3.41 10.02
C HIS A 146 -11.19 -4.19 8.71
N GLU A 147 -11.88 -3.76 7.66
CA GLU A 147 -11.83 -4.38 6.35
C GLU A 147 -10.96 -3.56 5.40
N GLY A 148 -10.37 -4.26 4.43
CA GLY A 148 -9.61 -3.64 3.37
C GLY A 148 -9.14 -4.68 2.37
N GLN A 149 -8.83 -4.22 1.16
CA GLN A 149 -8.27 -5.09 0.14
C GLN A 149 -7.52 -4.32 -0.95
N PRO A 150 -6.60 -5.00 -1.63
CA PRO A 150 -5.95 -4.49 -2.83
C PRO A 150 -6.90 -4.50 -4.04
N LEU A 151 -6.72 -3.52 -4.91
CA LEU A 151 -7.32 -3.44 -6.23
C LEU A 151 -6.21 -3.37 -7.26
N VAL A 152 -6.47 -3.95 -8.43
CA VAL A 152 -5.53 -3.97 -9.55
C VAL A 152 -6.20 -3.42 -10.79
N ALA A 153 -5.46 -2.61 -11.56
CA ALA A 153 -5.95 -2.09 -12.82
C ALA A 153 -6.19 -3.24 -13.81
N THR A 154 -7.35 -3.20 -14.47
CA THR A 154 -7.59 -4.07 -15.62
C THR A 154 -6.68 -3.63 -16.77
N PRO A 155 -5.97 -4.54 -17.46
CA PRO A 155 -5.14 -4.18 -18.61
C PRO A 155 -5.92 -3.35 -19.64
N GLY A 156 -5.37 -2.20 -20.04
CA GLY A 156 -5.99 -1.30 -21.01
C GLY A 156 -7.14 -0.44 -20.47
N SER A 157 -7.41 -0.45 -19.16
CA SER A 157 -8.43 0.35 -18.49
C SER A 157 -7.83 1.18 -17.35
N ALA A 158 -8.44 2.33 -17.06
CA ALA A 158 -8.18 3.09 -15.84
C ALA A 158 -8.90 2.50 -14.61
N ARG A 159 -9.85 1.58 -14.82
CA ARG A 159 -10.61 0.92 -13.75
C ARG A 159 -9.74 -0.08 -12.99
N LEU A 160 -9.77 0.03 -11.67
CA LEU A 160 -9.22 -0.95 -10.75
C LEU A 160 -10.35 -1.81 -10.19
N THR A 161 -10.11 -3.12 -10.10
CA THR A 161 -11.06 -4.10 -9.55
C THR A 161 -10.44 -4.78 -8.33
N GLY A 162 -11.26 -5.18 -7.36
CA GLY A 162 -10.84 -5.98 -6.21
C GLY A 162 -10.02 -7.18 -6.67
N ARG A 163 -8.85 -7.40 -6.05
CA ARG A 163 -8.03 -8.58 -6.33
C ARG A 163 -8.77 -9.86 -5.90
N TYR A 164 -9.54 -9.74 -4.83
CA TYR A 164 -10.40 -10.78 -4.30
C TYR A 164 -11.83 -10.52 -4.81
N ASP A 165 -12.54 -11.57 -5.23
CA ASP A 165 -13.86 -11.50 -5.87
C ASP A 165 -14.93 -10.93 -4.92
N THR A 166 -14.94 -9.61 -4.81
CA THR A 166 -15.66 -8.82 -3.80
C THR A 166 -16.55 -7.76 -4.46
N GLY A 167 -16.68 -7.78 -5.80
CA GLY A 167 -17.44 -6.79 -6.54
C GLY A 167 -16.94 -5.34 -6.43
N MET A 168 -15.81 -5.08 -5.76
CA MET A 168 -15.31 -3.72 -5.55
C MET A 168 -14.63 -3.18 -6.81
N THR A 169 -14.97 -1.94 -7.18
CA THR A 169 -14.35 -1.27 -8.33
C THR A 169 -14.06 0.20 -8.02
N TYR A 170 -12.94 0.69 -8.53
CA TYR A 170 -12.54 2.10 -8.44
C TYR A 170 -12.23 2.61 -9.84
N ASP A 171 -12.98 3.60 -10.30
CA ASP A 171 -12.90 4.13 -11.67
C ASP A 171 -11.82 5.22 -11.82
N GLY A 172 -11.11 5.54 -10.73
CA GLY A 172 -10.20 6.67 -10.66
C GLY A 172 -10.94 7.96 -10.29
N GLY A 173 -10.27 8.85 -9.56
CA GLY A 173 -10.82 10.14 -9.17
C GLY A 173 -11.87 10.01 -8.06
N ASP A 174 -13.15 10.18 -8.42
CA ASP A 174 -14.23 10.51 -7.48
C ASP A 174 -15.30 9.43 -7.28
N ARG A 175 -15.20 8.29 -7.96
CA ARG A 175 -16.20 7.21 -7.88
C ARG A 175 -15.61 5.87 -7.46
N LEU A 176 -16.19 5.31 -6.40
CA LEU A 176 -15.90 3.98 -5.87
C LEU A 176 -17.20 3.19 -5.78
N GLN A 177 -17.16 1.91 -6.13
CA GLN A 177 -18.27 0.97 -5.94
C GLN A 177 -17.83 -0.17 -5.02
N ILE A 178 -18.64 -0.47 -4.02
CA ILE A 178 -18.45 -1.56 -3.07
C ILE A 178 -19.73 -2.40 -3.10
N ASP A 179 -19.67 -3.62 -3.63
CA ASP A 179 -20.86 -4.42 -3.94
C ASP A 179 -21.92 -3.63 -4.76
N ALA A 180 -23.10 -3.44 -4.19
CA ALA A 180 -24.20 -2.65 -4.75
C ALA A 180 -24.20 -1.18 -4.30
N ARG A 181 -23.20 -0.76 -3.51
CA ARG A 181 -23.08 0.59 -2.93
C ARG A 181 -22.25 1.50 -3.83
N ILE A 182 -22.68 2.74 -3.91
CA ILE A 182 -21.95 3.79 -4.64
C ILE A 182 -21.39 4.77 -3.61
N CYS A 183 -20.08 4.97 -3.68
CA CYS A 183 -19.36 5.92 -2.86
C CYS A 183 -18.80 7.05 -3.70
N VAL A 184 -18.89 8.27 -3.19
CA VAL A 184 -18.43 9.50 -3.86
C VAL A 184 -17.31 10.13 -3.05
N ALA A 185 -16.25 10.57 -3.72
CA ALA A 185 -15.12 11.20 -3.04
C ALA A 185 -15.55 12.48 -2.33
N LYS A 186 -15.07 12.64 -1.10
CA LYS A 186 -15.21 13.83 -0.30
C LYS A 186 -14.20 14.86 -0.80
N ARG A 187 -14.69 16.02 -1.25
CA ARG A 187 -13.87 17.16 -1.66
C ARG A 187 -13.34 17.93 -0.46
#